data_AF-A0A6B3NZY7-F1
#
_entry.id   AF-A0A6B3NZY7-F1
#
_cell.length_a   1.000
_cell.length_b   1.000
_cell.length_c   1.000
_cell.angle_alpha   90.00
_cell.angle_beta   90.00
_cell.angle_gamma   90.00
#
_symmetry.space_group_name_H-M   'P 1'
#
loop_
_entity.id
_entity.type
_entity.pdbx_description
1 polymer ?
#
loop_
_entity_poly.entity_id
_entity_poly.type
_entity_poly.pdbx_seq_one_letter_code
_entity_poly.pdbx_strand_id
1 'polypeptide(L)'
;EVLLLTERMREQNLPAHRLTLSNTLSMYWTVAQMVAHHSVNGCQLQPGDLFGSGTLSGAQPGQFGSLLEITQGGKVAVELASGEVRKFLEDGDEIILRARCTREGMASIGFGECRGKILPAK
;
A
#
# COMPACT_ATOMS: atom_id res chain seq x y z
N GLU A 1 1.56 -1.16 -6.48
CA GLU A 1 1.02 0.21 -6.39
C GLU A 1 -0.09 0.27 -5.35
N VAL A 2 -0.35 1.47 -4.84
CA VAL A 2 -1.49 1.76 -3.96
C VAL A 2 -2.29 2.90 -4.57
N LEU A 3 -3.60 2.72 -4.63
CA LEU A 3 -4.55 3.64 -5.24
C LEU A 3 -5.56 4.13 -4.20
N LEU A 4 -6.05 5.35 -4.39
CA LEU A 4 -7.12 5.98 -3.64
C LEU A 4 -8.28 6.33 -4.58
N LEU A 5 -9.50 5.98 -4.17
CA LEU A 5 -10.73 6.32 -4.88
C LEU A 5 -11.74 6.94 -3.92
N THR A 6 -12.02 8.24 -4.12
CA THR A 6 -13.01 8.99 -3.33
C THR A 6 -14.41 8.81 -3.89
N GLU A 7 -15.43 9.26 -3.14
CA GLU A 7 -16.82 9.28 -3.62
C GLU A 7 -17.01 10.24 -4.80
N ARG A 8 -16.50 11.47 -4.71
CA ARG A 8 -16.57 12.45 -5.80
C ARG A 8 -15.89 11.93 -7.08
N MET A 9 -14.76 11.23 -6.96
CA MET A 9 -14.12 10.61 -8.13
C MET A 9 -15.03 9.57 -8.78
N ARG A 10 -15.77 8.76 -8.00
CA ARG A 10 -16.76 7.82 -8.55
C ARG A 10 -17.90 8.54 -9.26
N GLU A 11 -18.47 9.58 -8.64
CA GLU A 11 -19.56 10.38 -9.23
C GLU A 11 -19.16 11.04 -10.55
N GLN A 12 -17.89 11.49 -10.64
CA GLN A 12 -17.33 12.12 -11.83
C GLN A 12 -16.77 11.13 -12.86
N ASN A 13 -16.87 9.81 -12.62
CA ASN A 13 -16.25 8.76 -13.43
C ASN A 13 -14.73 8.93 -13.63
N LEU A 14 -14.05 9.45 -12.61
CA LEU A 14 -12.60 9.59 -12.60
C LEU A 14 -11.91 8.29 -12.15
N PRO A 15 -10.73 7.95 -12.72
CA PRO A 15 -9.98 6.77 -12.30
C PRO A 15 -9.39 6.96 -10.91
N ALA A 16 -9.17 5.86 -10.18
CA ALA A 16 -8.49 5.89 -8.88
C ALA A 16 -7.10 6.55 -8.99
N HIS A 17 -6.77 7.42 -8.04
CA HIS A 17 -5.53 8.18 -7.99
C HIS A 17 -4.42 7.30 -7.42
N ARG A 18 -3.29 7.18 -8.13
CA ARG A 18 -2.15 6.40 -7.63
C ARG A 18 -1.35 7.20 -6.61
N LEU A 19 -1.44 6.78 -5.34
CA LEU A 19 -0.68 7.36 -4.24
C LEU A 19 0.81 7.00 -4.30
N THR A 20 1.11 5.74 -4.63
CA THR A 20 2.50 5.25 -4.59
C THR A 20 2.72 4.02 -5.47
N LEU A 21 3.95 3.90 -5.98
CA LEU A 21 4.46 2.72 -6.66
C LEU A 21 5.81 2.34 -6.06
N SER A 22 5.79 1.38 -5.15
CA SER A 22 6.97 0.80 -4.50
C SER A 22 7.24 -0.64 -4.98
N ASN A 23 8.28 -1.28 -4.44
CA ASN A 23 8.67 -2.64 -4.77
C ASN A 23 9.13 -3.40 -3.50
N THR A 24 8.82 -4.69 -3.40
CA THR A 24 9.29 -5.55 -2.30
C THR A 24 10.82 -5.69 -2.28
N LEU A 25 11.50 -5.41 -3.38
CA LEU A 25 12.97 -5.33 -3.44
C LEU A 25 13.56 -4.19 -2.58
N SER A 26 12.73 -3.25 -2.11
CA SER A 26 13.15 -2.23 -1.15
C SER A 26 13.16 -2.73 0.30
N MET A 27 12.73 -3.97 0.58
CA MET A 27 12.84 -4.56 1.91
C MET A 27 14.31 -4.75 2.30
N TYR A 28 14.68 -4.21 3.48
CA TYR A 28 16.03 -4.40 4.02
C TYR A 28 16.24 -5.83 4.55
N TRP A 29 15.21 -6.41 5.18
CA TRP A 29 15.23 -7.78 5.69
C TRP A 29 14.46 -8.70 4.74
N THR A 30 15.04 -9.84 4.41
CA THR A 30 14.37 -10.88 3.62
C THR A 30 13.34 -11.64 4.47
N VAL A 31 12.36 -12.28 3.81
CA VAL A 31 11.39 -13.15 4.50
C VAL A 31 12.09 -14.28 5.28
N ALA A 32 13.17 -14.84 4.72
CA ALA A 32 13.96 -15.86 5.41
C ALA A 32 14.59 -15.34 6.71
N GLN A 33 15.12 -14.12 6.71
CA GLN A 33 15.64 -13.49 7.93
C GLN A 33 14.54 -13.17 8.94
N MET A 34 13.36 -12.71 8.49
CA MET A 34 12.21 -12.47 9.36
C MET A 34 11.80 -13.76 10.10
N VAL A 35 11.68 -14.87 9.38
CA VAL A 35 11.34 -16.18 9.97
C VAL A 35 12.43 -16.65 10.94
N ALA A 36 13.70 -16.63 10.51
CA ALA A 36 14.81 -17.07 11.35
C ALA A 36 14.91 -16.26 12.66
N HIS A 37 14.73 -14.93 12.58
CA HIS A 37 14.75 -14.07 13.74
C HIS A 37 13.53 -14.30 14.65
N HIS A 38 12.34 -14.49 14.09
CA HIS A 38 11.13 -14.74 14.88
C HIS A 38 11.25 -16.02 15.70
N SER A 39 11.84 -17.09 15.13
CA SER A 39 11.99 -18.37 15.82
C SER A 39 13.26 -18.51 16.68
N VAL A 40 14.13 -17.50 16.73
CA VAL A 40 15.48 -17.64 17.30
C VAL A 40 15.49 -17.99 18.80
N ASN A 41 14.43 -17.61 19.53
CA ASN A 41 14.29 -17.85 20.97
C ASN A 41 13.36 -19.03 21.32
N GLY A 42 13.00 -19.85 20.33
CA GLY A 42 12.09 -20.97 20.52
C GLY A 42 10.60 -20.63 20.32
N CYS A 43 10.26 -19.44 19.81
CA CYS A 43 8.90 -19.15 19.38
C CYS A 43 8.44 -20.17 18.31
N GLN A 44 7.32 -20.83 18.57
CA GLN A 44 6.83 -21.93 17.73
C GLN A 44 5.83 -21.44 16.68
N LEU A 45 6.28 -21.38 15.42
CA LEU A 45 5.42 -21.02 14.29
C LEU A 45 4.44 -22.15 13.93
N GLN A 46 3.25 -21.77 13.49
CA GLN A 46 2.17 -22.67 13.10
C GLN A 46 1.82 -22.52 11.61
N PRO A 47 1.35 -23.61 10.95
CA PRO A 47 0.76 -23.50 9.63
C PRO A 47 -0.42 -22.52 9.64
N GLY A 48 -0.38 -21.55 8.73
CA GLY A 48 -1.39 -20.48 8.64
C GLY A 48 -0.99 -19.17 9.30
N ASP A 49 0.14 -19.11 10.01
CA ASP A 49 0.67 -17.85 10.54
C ASP A 49 0.96 -16.85 9.41
N LEU A 50 0.65 -15.58 9.64
CA LEU A 50 0.85 -14.49 8.70
C LEU A 50 1.92 -13.51 9.19
N PHE A 51 2.91 -13.25 8.33
CA PHE A 51 3.98 -12.29 8.60
C PHE A 51 3.77 -11.02 7.77
N GLY A 52 3.68 -9.88 8.46
CA GLY A 52 3.71 -8.58 7.81
C GLY A 52 5.16 -8.16 7.52
N SER A 53 5.44 -7.70 6.30
CA SER A 53 6.75 -7.14 5.92
C SER A 53 7.13 -5.86 6.66
N GLY A 54 6.14 -5.20 7.28
CA GLY A 54 6.18 -3.77 7.56
C GLY A 54 5.83 -2.93 6.33
N THR A 55 5.69 -1.62 6.52
CA THR A 55 5.40 -0.66 5.45
C THR A 55 6.51 -0.67 4.39
N LEU A 56 6.15 -0.80 3.12
CA LEU A 56 7.10 -0.88 2.00
C LEU A 56 7.35 0.49 1.36
N SER A 57 8.38 1.18 1.84
CA SER A 57 8.82 2.47 1.32
C SER A 57 10.10 2.33 0.50
N GLY A 58 10.06 2.81 -0.75
CA GLY A 58 11.25 2.99 -1.58
C GLY A 58 12.00 4.28 -1.23
N ALA A 59 13.19 4.44 -1.80
CA ALA A 59 14.06 5.58 -1.51
C ALA A 59 13.60 6.90 -2.16
N GLN A 60 12.78 6.83 -3.20
CA GLN A 60 12.38 8.01 -3.99
C GLN A 60 10.98 8.52 -3.63
N PRO A 61 10.72 9.84 -3.78
CA PRO A 61 9.36 10.37 -3.72
C PRO A 61 8.42 9.60 -4.66
N GLY A 62 7.19 9.33 -4.21
CA GLY A 62 6.24 8.48 -4.94
C GLY A 62 6.40 6.97 -4.70
N GLN A 63 7.37 6.56 -3.88
CA GLN A 63 7.55 5.16 -3.45
C GLN A 63 7.28 4.94 -1.95
N PHE A 64 6.84 5.98 -1.22
CA PHE A 64 6.55 5.87 0.21
C PHE A 64 5.29 5.04 0.45
N GLY A 65 5.29 4.21 1.49
CA GLY A 65 4.27 3.19 1.73
C GLY A 65 3.08 3.65 2.58
N SER A 66 3.08 4.89 3.08
CA SER A 66 1.98 5.43 3.89
C SER A 66 1.66 6.89 3.57
N LEU A 67 0.41 7.31 3.80
CA LEU A 67 0.03 8.72 3.73
C LEU A 67 0.80 9.58 4.74
N LEU A 68 1.17 9.02 5.89
CA LEU A 68 2.02 9.71 6.88
C LEU A 68 3.34 10.17 6.24
N GLU A 69 4.01 9.29 5.50
CA GLU A 69 5.26 9.59 4.82
C GLU A 69 5.03 10.51 3.60
N ILE A 70 4.04 10.19 2.76
CA ILE A 70 3.71 10.97 1.55
C ILE A 70 3.42 12.43 1.89
N THR A 71 2.68 12.66 2.98
CA THR A 71 2.22 14.00 3.39
C THR A 71 3.15 14.67 4.39
N GLN A 72 4.26 14.01 4.75
CA GLN A 72 5.22 14.46 5.77
C GLN A 72 4.54 14.81 7.11
N GLY A 73 3.67 13.92 7.59
CA GLY A 73 2.85 14.16 8.77
C GLY A 73 1.74 15.20 8.53
N GLY A 74 1.17 15.25 7.33
CA GLY A 74 0.11 16.20 6.96
C GLY A 74 0.58 17.64 6.70
N LYS A 75 1.89 17.88 6.60
CA LYS A 75 2.45 19.20 6.24
C LYS A 75 2.22 19.53 4.78
N VAL A 76 2.23 18.52 3.90
CA VAL A 76 1.98 18.65 2.47
C VAL A 76 0.74 17.83 2.12
N ALA A 77 -0.14 18.36 1.26
CA ALA A 77 -1.33 17.64 0.83
C ALA A 77 -1.09 16.93 -0.51
N VAL A 78 -1.82 15.83 -0.74
CA VAL A 78 -1.95 15.17 -2.04
C VAL A 78 -3.13 15.77 -2.77
N GLU A 79 -2.91 16.33 -3.96
CA GLU A 79 -3.99 16.82 -4.83
C GLU A 79 -4.52 15.67 -5.69
N LEU A 80 -5.84 15.49 -5.68
CA LEU A 80 -6.53 14.43 -6.41
C LEU A 80 -7.11 14.97 -7.72
N ALA A 81 -7.36 14.08 -8.67
CA ALA A 81 -7.89 14.45 -9.98
C ALA A 81 -9.28 15.10 -9.94
N SER A 82 -10.03 14.89 -8.85
CA SER A 82 -11.32 15.52 -8.57
C SER A 82 -11.22 16.95 -8.03
N GLY A 83 -10.00 17.47 -7.82
CA GLY A 83 -9.72 18.73 -7.13
C GLY A 83 -9.82 18.64 -5.60
N GLU A 84 -10.11 17.45 -5.06
CA GLU A 84 -9.99 17.19 -3.62
C GLU A 84 -8.52 17.17 -3.20
N VAL A 85 -8.27 17.42 -1.91
CA VAL A 85 -6.95 17.24 -1.31
C VAL A 85 -7.05 16.24 -0.17
N ARG A 86 -5.99 15.45 0.03
CA ARG A 86 -5.87 14.52 1.17
C ARG A 86 -4.57 14.72 1.93
N LYS A 87 -4.68 14.63 3.25
CA LYS A 87 -3.54 14.50 4.17
C LYS A 87 -3.52 13.10 4.79
N PHE A 88 -4.69 12.66 5.24
CA PHE A 88 -4.97 11.29 5.66
C PHE A 88 -6.26 10.84 4.97
N LEU A 89 -6.68 9.59 5.24
CA LEU A 89 -7.94 9.07 4.72
C LEU A 89 -9.12 9.79 5.37
N GLU A 90 -10.15 10.02 4.58
CA GLU A 90 -11.44 10.54 5.01
C GLU A 90 -12.52 9.45 4.86
N ASP A 91 -13.66 9.63 5.52
CA ASP A 91 -14.80 8.71 5.39
C ASP A 91 -15.24 8.61 3.93
N GLY A 92 -15.51 7.39 3.47
CA GLY A 92 -15.90 7.12 2.08
C GLY A 92 -14.73 6.89 1.11
N ASP A 93 -13.50 7.19 1.52
CA ASP A 93 -12.30 6.86 0.75
C ASP A 93 -12.14 5.34 0.63
N GLU A 94 -11.74 4.87 -0.55
CA GLU A 94 -11.40 3.48 -0.80
C GLU A 94 -9.92 3.34 -1.19
N ILE A 95 -9.21 2.48 -0.46
CA ILE A 95 -7.81 2.14 -0.74
C ILE A 95 -7.73 0.80 -1.46
N ILE A 96 -6.93 0.75 -2.51
CA ILE A 96 -6.74 -0.44 -3.36
C ILE A 96 -5.25 -0.72 -3.52
N LEU A 97 -4.79 -1.86 -3.01
CA LEU A 97 -3.43 -2.35 -3.17
C LEU A 97 -3.39 -3.37 -4.31
N ARG A 98 -2.42 -3.21 -5.20
CA ARG A 98 -2.14 -4.14 -6.30
C ARG A 98 -0.66 -4.44 -6.40
N ALA A 99 -0.31 -5.69 -6.70
CA ALA A 99 1.06 -6.10 -6.95
C ALA A 99 1.13 -7.09 -8.12
N ARG A 100 2.18 -6.96 -8.94
CA ARG A 100 2.44 -7.82 -10.09
C ARG A 100 3.94 -7.93 -10.33
N CYS A 101 4.38 -9.14 -10.67
CA CYS A 101 5.70 -9.41 -11.22
C CYS A 101 5.58 -9.62 -12.73
N THR A 102 6.51 -9.04 -13.48
CA THR A 102 6.59 -9.17 -14.93
C THR A 102 8.01 -9.54 -15.33
N ARG A 103 8.14 -10.33 -16.41
CA ARG A 103 9.41 -10.64 -17.06
C ARG A 103 9.12 -10.79 -18.55
N GLU A 104 9.96 -10.21 -19.39
CA GLU A 104 9.81 -10.31 -20.84
C GLU A 104 9.79 -11.77 -21.31
N GLY A 105 8.91 -12.08 -22.25
CA GLY A 105 8.71 -13.43 -22.78
C GLY A 105 8.02 -14.41 -21.81
N MET A 106 7.62 -13.96 -20.61
CA MET A 106 6.98 -14.80 -19.59
C MET A 106 5.60 -14.26 -19.22
N ALA A 107 4.70 -15.16 -18.83
CA ALA A 107 3.41 -14.76 -18.27
C ALA A 107 3.62 -13.96 -16.98
N SER A 108 2.81 -12.91 -16.79
CA SER A 108 2.87 -12.10 -15.57
C SER A 108 2.10 -12.73 -14.41
N ILE A 109 2.59 -12.56 -13.19
CA ILE A 109 1.98 -13.12 -11.96
C ILE A 109 1.53 -11.95 -11.09
N GLY A 110 0.25 -11.91 -10.71
CA GLY A 110 -0.33 -10.85 -9.89
C GLY A 110 -1.09 -11.38 -8.69
N PHE A 111 -1.24 -10.52 -7.68
CA PHE A 111 -1.91 -10.83 -6.41
C PHE A 111 -3.42 -10.52 -6.40
N GLY A 112 -3.97 -9.97 -7.49
CA GLY A 112 -5.31 -9.40 -7.49
C GLY A 112 -5.37 -8.05 -6.75
N GLU A 113 -6.51 -7.75 -6.14
CA GLU A 113 -6.74 -6.53 -5.36
C GLU A 113 -6.91 -6.86 -3.88
N CYS A 114 -6.24 -6.10 -3.02
CA CYS A 114 -6.62 -5.95 -1.62
C CYS A 114 -7.24 -4.57 -1.45
N ARG A 115 -8.53 -4.49 -1.14
CA ARG A 115 -9.28 -3.23 -1.11
C ARG A 115 -10.11 -3.07 0.15
N GLY A 116 -10.29 -1.83 0.59
CA GLY A 116 -11.15 -1.49 1.72
C GLY A 116 -11.65 -0.06 1.63
N LYS A 117 -12.94 0.14 1.94
CA LYS A 117 -13.57 1.46 2.04
C LYS A 117 -13.66 1.88 3.50
N ILE A 118 -13.27 3.11 3.80
CA ILE A 118 -13.40 3.71 5.12
C ILE A 118 -14.86 4.05 5.37
N LEU A 119 -15.39 3.57 6.48
CA LEU A 119 -16.73 3.92 6.97
C LEU A 119 -16.60 4.91 8.13
N PRO A 120 -17.60 5.79 8.32
CA PRO A 120 -17.65 6.66 9.48
C PRO A 120 -17.54 5.89 10.80
N ALA A 121 -16.95 6.56 11.80
CA ALA A 121 -16.95 6.07 13.17
C ALA A 121 -18.39 5.92 13.70
N LYS A 122 -18.57 5.02 14.67
CA LYS A 122 -19.86 4.78 15.34
C LYS A 122 -20.09 5.72 16.50
#